data_AF-A0A821T270-F1
#
_entry.id   AF-A0A821T270-F1
#
_cell.length_a   1.000
_cell.length_b   1.000
_cell.length_c   1.000
_cell.angle_alpha   90.00
_cell.angle_beta   90.00
_cell.angle_gamma   90.00
#
_symmetry.space_group_name_H-M   'P 1'
#
loop_
_entity.id
_entity.type
_entity.pdbx_description
1 polymer ?
#
loop_
_entity_poly.entity_id
_entity_poly.type
_entity_poly.pdbx_seq_one_letter_code
_entity_poly.pdbx_strand_id
1 'polypeptide(L)'
;MKFVRRNQIYRERRLVVAGKCLGPIRSELKNLAPQFNEFCHYRSIDIDAISVLCEKWFLNIYKQRPFKNDNDNDLKNSIELLRFYHSTIFK
;
A
#
# COMPACT_ATOMS: atom_id res chain seq x y z
N MET A 1 -17.18 -10.87 -0.74
CA MET A 1 -17.46 -10.31 0.61
C MET A 1 -17.30 -11.26 1.81
N LYS A 2 -17.18 -12.60 1.66
CA LYS A 2 -17.06 -13.53 2.80
C LYS A 2 -15.85 -13.25 3.72
N PHE A 3 -14.69 -12.91 3.14
CA PHE A 3 -13.48 -12.58 3.89
C PHE A 3 -13.65 -11.38 4.84
N VAL A 4 -14.23 -10.30 4.35
CA VAL A 4 -14.50 -9.06 5.10
C VAL A 4 -15.38 -9.35 6.32
N ARG A 5 -16.46 -10.11 6.12
CA ARG A 5 -17.38 -10.51 7.20
C ARG A 5 -16.74 -11.45 8.21
N ARG A 6 -15.90 -12.40 7.75
CA ARG A 6 -15.16 -13.32 8.63
C ARG A 6 -14.18 -12.59 9.55
N ASN A 7 -13.58 -11.51 9.07
CA ASN A 7 -12.68 -10.66 9.85
C ASN A 7 -13.41 -9.54 10.62
N GLN A 8 -14.74 -9.62 10.75
CA GLN A 8 -15.57 -8.67 11.50
C GLN A 8 -15.47 -7.21 11.04
N ILE A 9 -15.12 -6.98 9.77
CA ILE A 9 -15.06 -5.64 9.19
C ILE A 9 -16.44 -5.31 8.63
N TYR A 10 -17.29 -4.69 9.44
CA TYR A 10 -18.68 -4.41 9.05
C TYR A 10 -18.91 -2.98 8.58
N ARG A 11 -18.03 -2.04 8.95
CA ARG A 11 -18.17 -0.64 8.55
C ARG A 11 -17.59 -0.42 7.17
N GLU A 12 -18.45 -0.05 6.23
CA GLU A 12 -18.06 0.45 4.92
C GLU A 12 -17.16 1.67 5.06
N ARG A 13 -16.34 1.91 4.04
CA ARG A 13 -15.43 3.05 3.96
C ARG A 13 -14.48 3.16 5.15
N ARG A 14 -14.04 2.04 5.73
CA ARG A 14 -12.93 2.02 6.70
C ARG A 14 -11.68 1.32 6.18
N LEU A 15 -11.85 0.33 5.31
CA LEU A 15 -10.73 -0.39 4.74
C LEU A 15 -10.00 0.50 3.73
N VAL A 16 -8.68 0.66 3.86
CA VAL A 16 -7.87 1.43 2.91
C VAL A 16 -7.07 0.45 2.05
N VAL A 17 -7.05 0.69 0.74
CA VAL A 17 -6.21 -0.09 -0.18
C VAL A 17 -4.79 0.47 -0.12
N ALA A 18 -3.81 -0.40 0.09
CA ALA A 18 -2.40 -0.02 0.22
C ALA A 18 -1.52 -0.95 -0.61
N GLY A 19 -0.44 -0.42 -1.18
CA GLY A 19 0.52 -1.21 -1.94
C GLY A 19 1.45 -0.37 -2.81
N LYS A 20 2.32 -1.07 -3.54
CA LYS A 20 3.05 -0.53 -4.69
C LYS A 20 2.16 -0.57 -5.94
N CYS A 21 2.49 0.21 -6.96
CA CYS A 21 1.75 0.30 -8.22
C CYS A 21 0.25 0.47 -7.99
N LEU A 22 -0.11 1.40 -7.09
CA LEU A 22 -1.46 1.51 -6.56
C LEU A 22 -2.52 1.87 -7.61
N GLY A 23 -2.13 2.64 -8.63
CA GLY A 23 -3.00 3.01 -9.76
C GLY A 23 -3.57 1.77 -10.48
N PRO A 24 -2.71 0.90 -11.03
CA PRO A 24 -3.11 -0.40 -11.58
C PRO A 24 -3.98 -1.23 -10.63
N ILE A 25 -3.59 -1.39 -9.36
CA ILE A 25 -4.36 -2.16 -8.37
C ILE A 25 -5.77 -1.60 -8.21
N ARG A 26 -5.92 -0.27 -8.15
CA ARG A 26 -7.24 0.37 -8.03
C ARG A 26 -8.11 0.19 -9.26
N SER A 27 -7.51 0.30 -10.44
CA SER A 27 -8.20 0.04 -11.71
C SER A 27 -8.71 -1.40 -11.77
N GLU A 28 -7.84 -2.34 -11.41
CA GLU A 28 -8.16 -3.77 -11.41
C GLU A 28 -9.23 -4.12 -10.37
N LEU A 29 -9.16 -3.57 -9.15
CA LEU A 29 -10.21 -3.70 -8.14
C LEU A 29 -11.55 -3.17 -8.62
N LYS A 30 -11.57 -2.02 -9.32
CA LYS A 30 -12.81 -1.46 -9.87
C LYS A 30 -13.44 -2.39 -10.90
N ASN A 31 -12.63 -3.05 -11.72
CA ASN A 31 -13.10 -3.93 -12.81
C ASN A 31 -13.46 -5.34 -12.32
N LEU A 32 -12.58 -5.96 -11.53
CA LEU A 32 -12.72 -7.35 -11.10
C LEU A 32 -13.54 -7.51 -9.81
N ALA A 33 -13.57 -6.49 -8.95
CA ALA A 33 -14.23 -6.56 -7.65
C ALA A 33 -14.94 -5.23 -7.28
N PRO A 34 -15.88 -4.73 -8.11
CA PRO A 34 -16.49 -3.40 -7.94
C PRO A 34 -17.15 -3.21 -6.58
N GLN A 35 -17.91 -4.20 -6.10
CA GLN A 35 -18.56 -4.16 -4.78
C GLN A 35 -17.55 -4.06 -3.63
N PHE A 36 -16.39 -4.71 -3.76
CA PHE A 36 -15.34 -4.61 -2.76
C PHE A 36 -14.61 -3.26 -2.84
N ASN A 37 -14.39 -2.75 -4.05
CA ASN A 37 -13.81 -1.42 -4.24
C ASN A 37 -14.68 -0.31 -3.64
N GLU A 38 -16.01 -0.39 -3.78
CA GLU A 38 -16.97 0.54 -3.16
C GLU A 38 -17.01 0.44 -1.64
N PHE A 39 -16.83 -0.77 -1.09
CA PHE A 39 -16.73 -1.00 0.34
C PHE A 39 -15.46 -0.38 0.94
N CYS A 40 -14.36 -0.37 0.19
CA CYS A 40 -13.12 0.30 0.59
C CYS A 40 -13.31 1.82 0.66
N HIS A 41 -12.55 2.48 1.53
CA HIS A 41 -12.43 3.93 1.56
C HIS A 41 -11.86 4.43 0.22
N TYR A 42 -12.23 5.64 -0.19
CA TYR A 42 -11.71 6.28 -1.42
C TYR A 42 -10.20 6.60 -1.36
N ARG A 43 -9.63 6.64 -0.16
CA ARG A 43 -8.22 6.96 0.07
C ARG A 43 -7.41 5.69 -0.10
N SER A 44 -6.15 5.85 -0.44
CA SER A 44 -5.23 4.74 -0.64
C SER A 44 -3.86 5.13 -0.13
N ILE A 45 -3.05 4.14 0.23
CA ILE A 45 -1.66 4.33 0.66
C ILE A 45 -0.76 3.85 -0.47
N ASP A 46 -0.07 4.81 -1.10
CA ASP A 46 0.88 4.55 -2.17
C ASP A 46 2.30 4.46 -1.60
N ILE A 47 2.89 3.26 -1.61
CA ILE A 47 4.24 3.03 -1.07
C ILE A 47 5.31 3.60 -2.01
N ASP A 48 5.04 3.65 -3.32
CA ASP A 48 5.98 4.19 -4.30
C ASP A 48 6.04 5.72 -4.19
N ALA A 49 4.90 6.37 -3.89
CA ALA A 49 4.90 7.80 -3.58
C ALA A 49 5.80 8.12 -2.38
N ILE A 50 5.76 7.32 -1.31
CA ILE A 50 6.65 7.48 -0.15
C ILE A 50 8.11 7.26 -0.57
N SER A 51 8.37 6.26 -1.41
CA SER A 51 9.71 5.95 -1.91
C SER A 51 10.32 7.12 -2.68
N VAL A 52 9.55 7.77 -3.57
CA VAL A 52 9.96 8.95 -4.33
C VAL A 52 10.26 10.13 -3.41
N LEU A 53 9.43 10.37 -2.38
CA LEU A 53 9.70 11.41 -1.39
C LEU A 53 10.94 11.11 -0.55
N CYS A 54 11.10 9.85 -0.13
CA CYS A 54 12.26 9.39 0.63
C CYS A 54 13.56 9.55 -0.18
N GLU A 55 13.54 9.23 -1.47
CA GLU A 55 14.69 9.41 -2.35
C GLU A 55 15.11 10.88 -2.46
N LYS A 56 14.13 11.79 -2.61
CA LYS A 56 14.38 13.23 -2.76
C LYS A 56 14.80 13.91 -1.46
N TRP A 57 14.21 13.53 -0.33
CA TRP A 57 14.38 14.25 0.94
C TRP A 57 15.32 13.55 1.91
N PHE A 58 15.49 12.23 1.77
CA PHE A 58 16.24 11.39 2.72
C PHE A 58 17.11 10.36 1.99
N LEU A 59 17.92 10.79 1.01
CA LEU A 59 18.69 9.91 0.12
C LEU A 59 19.52 8.84 0.87
N ASN A 60 20.12 9.21 2.01
CA ASN A 60 20.91 8.28 2.83
C ASN A 60 20.06 7.15 3.44
N ILE A 61 18.82 7.46 3.85
CA ILE A 61 17.85 6.47 4.35
C ILE A 61 17.31 5.65 3.19
N TYR A 62 16.95 6.29 2.07
CA TYR A 62 16.44 5.61 0.89
C TYR A 62 17.37 4.51 0.35
N LYS A 63 18.69 4.74 0.42
CA LYS A 63 19.72 3.76 0.03
C LYS A 63 19.79 2.53 0.95
N GLN A 64 19.26 2.62 2.17
CA GLN A 64 19.25 1.55 3.17
C GLN A 64 17.98 0.68 3.13
N ARG A 65 17.03 1.00 2.24
CA ARG A 65 15.78 0.24 2.16
C ARG A 65 16.04 -1.26 1.90
N PRO A 66 15.23 -2.16 2.48
CA PRO A 66 15.47 -3.60 2.41
C PRO A 66 15.32 -4.23 1.01
N PHE A 67 14.57 -3.58 0.10
CA PHE A 67 14.29 -4.10 -1.23
C PHE A 67 14.60 -3.04 -2.30
N LYS A 68 15.58 -3.34 -3.16
CA LYS A 68 16.10 -2.37 -4.15
C LYS A 68 15.46 -2.49 -5.53
N ASN A 69 14.91 -3.65 -5.89
CA ASN A 69 14.49 -3.98 -7.24
C ASN A 69 12.97 -4.08 -7.41
N ASP A 70 12.48 -3.70 -8.59
CA ASP A 70 11.06 -3.72 -8.97
C ASP A 70 10.45 -5.11 -9.18
N ASN A 71 11.29 -6.16 -9.20
CA ASN A 71 10.81 -7.54 -9.37
C ASN A 71 10.25 -8.16 -8.07
N ASP A 72 10.42 -7.49 -6.93
CA ASP A 72 9.91 -7.93 -5.63
C ASP A 72 8.52 -7.33 -5.35
N ASN A 73 7.54 -7.65 -6.20
CA ASN A 73 6.12 -7.30 -6.00
C ASN A 73 5.43 -8.20 -4.96
N ASP A 74 6.18 -8.84 -4.06
CA ASP A 74 5.62 -9.60 -2.94
C ASP A 74 4.96 -8.62 -1.95
N LEU A 75 3.75 -8.99 -1.52
CA LEU A 75 3.00 -8.31 -0.48
C LEU A 75 3.81 -8.17 0.81
N LYS A 76 4.60 -9.19 1.17
CA LYS A 76 5.44 -9.17 2.38
C LYS A 76 6.50 -8.08 2.29
N ASN A 77 7.20 -8.00 1.16
CA ASN A 77 8.25 -7.01 0.93
C ASN A 77 7.66 -5.59 0.91
N SER A 78 6.46 -5.42 0.36
CA SER A 78 5.73 -4.15 0.41
C SER A 78 5.42 -3.70 1.85
N ILE A 79 4.96 -4.63 2.69
CA ILE A 79 4.67 -4.36 4.12
C ILE A 79 5.95 -4.01 4.88
N GLU A 80 7.04 -4.75 4.66
CA GLU A 80 8.33 -4.47 5.30
C GLU A 80 8.93 -3.14 4.84
N LEU A 81 8.80 -2.79 3.56
CA LEU A 81 9.23 -1.49 3.05
C LEU A 81 8.44 -0.35 3.70
N LEU A 82 7.11 -0.50 3.83
CA LEU A 82 6.29 0.50 4.51
C LEU A 82 6.65 0.63 5.99
N ARG A 83 6.95 -0.49 6.67
CA ARG A 83 7.47 -0.48 8.05
C ARG A 83 8.79 0.25 8.15
N PHE A 84 9.72 0.00 7.23
CA PHE A 84 11.01 0.69 7.17
C PHE A 84 10.83 2.20 7.02
N TYR A 85 9.98 2.66 6.09
CA TYR A 85 9.72 4.10 5.95
C TYR A 85 9.06 4.67 7.21
N HIS A 86 8.05 3.99 7.76
CA HIS A 86 7.38 4.41 8.99
C HIS A 86 8.37 4.59 10.16
N SER A 87 9.34 3.69 10.32
CA SER A 87 10.31 3.77 11.43
C SER A 87 11.47 4.74 11.20
N THR A 88 11.66 5.25 9.98
CA THR A 88 12.86 6.04 9.63
C THR A 88 12.57 7.49 9.28
N ILE A 89 11.43 7.79 8.65
CA ILE A 89 11.13 9.14 8.13
C ILE A 89 9.82 9.74 8.66
N PHE A 90 9.00 8.97 9.39
CA PHE A 90 7.77 9.46 10.03
C PHE A 90 7.97 9.60 11.56
N LYS A 91 7.27 10.58 12.15
CA LYS A 91 7.27 10.87 13.60
C LYS A 91 6.11 10.19 14.30
#